data_AF-A0A2D4K832-F1
#
_entry.id   AF-A0A2D4K832-F1
#
_cell.length_a   1.000
_cell.length_b   1.000
_cell.length_c   1.000
_cell.angle_alpha   90.00
_cell.angle_beta   90.00
_cell.angle_gamma   90.00
#
_symmetry.space_group_name_H-M   'P 1'
#
loop_
_entity.id
_entity.type
_entity.pdbx_description
1 polymer ?
#
loop_
_entity_poly.entity_id
_entity_poly.type
_entity_poly.pdbx_seq_one_letter_code
_entity_poly.pdbx_strand_id
1 'polypeptide(L)'
;LQEKKEKIKKALDENCLIPTELRKEALVLQKALEFDDGGAEGVTSHIDDEYRWAGVEDPRIMVTTSRDPSSRLKMFAKEVKLIFPGAQRMNRGRHEVGALVRACKANGVTDLLVVHEHRGVPDGLIVSHLPFGPTAYFTLCNVVMRHDIPDIGTMSEANPHLIFHNFTSRLGQRVTSILKYLFPVPKDDSKRVITFAN
;
A
#
# COMPACT_ATOMS: atom_id res chain seq x y z
N LEU A 1 7.54 -18.48 -18.38
CA LEU A 1 8.49 -18.13 -19.48
C LEU A 1 9.81 -17.63 -18.90
N GLN A 2 9.83 -16.64 -18.01
CA GLN A 2 11.06 -16.14 -17.39
C GLN A 2 11.84 -17.21 -16.63
N GLU A 3 11.21 -18.03 -15.79
CA GLU A 3 11.89 -19.15 -15.10
C GLU A 3 12.51 -20.17 -16.08
N LYS A 4 11.89 -20.39 -17.25
CA LYS A 4 12.45 -21.28 -18.28
C LYS A 4 13.67 -20.63 -18.94
N LYS A 5 13.63 -19.33 -19.21
CA LYS A 5 14.75 -18.53 -19.71
C LYS A 5 15.91 -18.51 -18.71
N GLU A 6 15.65 -18.27 -17.43
CA GLU A 6 16.66 -18.29 -16.37
C GLU A 6 17.34 -19.64 -16.24
N LYS A 7 16.58 -20.75 -16.28
CA LYS A 7 17.17 -22.10 -16.26
C LYS A 7 18.08 -22.36 -17.46
N ILE A 8 17.75 -21.81 -18.65
CA ILE A 8 18.59 -21.91 -19.85
C ILE A 8 19.82 -21.03 -19.73
N LYS A 9 19.67 -19.77 -19.26
CA LYS A 9 20.79 -18.86 -18.99
C LYS A 9 21.78 -19.50 -18.00
N LYS A 10 21.28 -20.02 -16.89
CA LYS A 10 22.09 -20.73 -15.89
C LYS A 10 22.80 -21.96 -16.47
N ALA A 11 22.11 -22.77 -17.29
CA ALA A 11 22.73 -23.92 -17.93
C ALA A 11 23.83 -23.53 -18.94
N LEU A 12 23.68 -22.41 -19.63
CA LEU A 12 24.69 -21.83 -20.53
C LEU A 12 25.89 -21.31 -19.73
N ASP A 13 25.64 -20.54 -18.67
CA ASP A 13 26.69 -19.95 -17.82
C ASP A 13 27.51 -21.03 -17.09
N GLU A 14 26.84 -22.05 -16.54
CA GLU A 14 27.46 -23.16 -15.80
C GLU A 14 27.94 -24.30 -16.72
N ASN A 15 27.81 -24.18 -18.05
CA ASN A 15 28.13 -25.21 -19.04
C ASN A 15 27.53 -26.61 -18.69
N CYS A 16 26.30 -26.62 -18.19
CA CYS A 16 25.60 -27.83 -17.78
C CYS A 16 24.60 -28.31 -18.86
N LEU A 17 24.27 -29.60 -18.85
CA LEU A 17 23.29 -30.17 -19.78
C LEU A 17 21.91 -29.54 -19.58
N ILE A 18 21.30 -29.05 -20.68
CA ILE A 18 19.96 -28.47 -20.66
C ILE A 18 18.94 -29.53 -20.22
N PRO A 19 18.01 -29.21 -19.29
CA PRO A 19 16.93 -30.11 -18.87
C PRO A 19 16.13 -30.65 -20.05
N THR A 20 15.80 -31.93 -20.02
CA THR A 20 15.14 -32.67 -21.12
C THR A 20 13.84 -32.00 -21.60
N GLU A 21 13.09 -31.42 -20.68
CA GLU A 21 11.84 -30.70 -20.93
C GLU A 21 12.04 -29.42 -21.75
N LEU A 22 13.20 -28.77 -21.62
CA LEU A 22 13.50 -27.49 -22.27
C LEU A 22 14.26 -27.66 -23.59
N ARG A 23 14.84 -28.84 -23.87
CA ARG A 23 15.67 -29.07 -25.07
C ARG A 23 14.98 -28.75 -26.40
N LYS A 24 13.68 -29.05 -26.52
CA LYS A 24 12.90 -28.77 -27.75
C LYS A 24 12.66 -27.27 -27.95
N GLU A 25 12.46 -26.54 -26.85
CA GLU A 25 12.20 -25.09 -26.85
C GLU A 25 13.48 -24.26 -26.71
N ALA A 26 14.64 -24.90 -26.46
CA ALA A 26 15.88 -24.24 -26.07
C ALA A 26 16.38 -23.23 -27.10
N LEU A 27 16.35 -23.58 -28.39
CA LEU A 27 16.76 -22.68 -29.49
C LEU A 27 15.87 -21.43 -29.58
N VAL A 28 14.58 -21.58 -29.33
CA VAL A 28 13.61 -20.46 -29.37
C VAL A 28 13.83 -19.57 -28.15
N LEU A 29 13.99 -20.18 -26.97
CA LEU A 29 14.21 -19.48 -25.71
C LEU A 29 15.58 -18.78 -25.67
N GLN A 30 16.61 -19.36 -26.29
CA GLN A 30 17.94 -18.76 -26.43
C GLN A 30 17.90 -17.52 -27.31
N LYS A 31 17.27 -17.58 -28.49
CA LYS A 31 17.06 -16.41 -29.34
C LYS A 31 16.27 -15.33 -28.60
N ALA A 32 15.24 -15.71 -27.84
CA ALA A 32 14.49 -14.79 -27.00
C ALA A 32 15.28 -14.23 -25.81
N LEU A 33 16.42 -14.84 -25.45
CA LEU A 33 17.34 -14.38 -24.42
C LEU A 33 18.28 -13.28 -24.96
N GLU A 34 18.66 -13.37 -26.24
CA GLU A 34 19.49 -12.34 -26.91
C GLU A 34 18.78 -10.98 -26.97
N PHE A 35 17.45 -10.96 -26.91
CA PHE A 35 16.63 -9.75 -26.85
C PHE A 35 16.27 -9.31 -25.41
N ASP A 36 16.65 -10.07 -24.38
CA ASP A 36 16.47 -9.63 -22.99
C ASP A 36 17.68 -8.74 -22.61
N ASP A 37 17.47 -7.43 -22.56
CA ASP A 37 18.50 -6.48 -22.15
C ASP A 37 19.01 -6.79 -20.73
N GLY A 38 20.34 -6.90 -20.57
CA GLY A 38 21.00 -7.18 -19.29
C GLY A 38 20.81 -6.12 -18.18
N GLY A 39 20.04 -5.05 -18.45
CA GLY A 39 19.69 -4.02 -17.46
C GLY A 39 18.65 -4.45 -16.41
N ALA A 40 18.04 -5.63 -16.57
CA ALA A 40 16.99 -6.12 -15.67
C ALA A 40 17.50 -6.68 -14.32
N GLU A 41 18.81 -6.87 -14.14
CA GLU A 41 19.36 -7.52 -12.93
C GLU A 41 19.48 -6.58 -11.71
N GLY A 42 19.47 -5.26 -11.90
CA GLY A 42 19.71 -4.28 -10.83
C GLY A 42 18.47 -3.53 -10.33
N VAL A 43 17.38 -3.55 -11.08
CA VAL A 43 16.11 -2.96 -10.64
C VAL A 43 15.33 -4.08 -9.99
N THR A 44 15.27 -4.10 -8.67
CA THR A 44 14.37 -4.95 -7.89
C THR A 44 13.08 -5.12 -8.67
N SER A 45 12.80 -6.35 -9.10
CA SER A 45 11.58 -6.82 -9.74
C SER A 45 10.38 -5.91 -9.53
N HIS A 46 10.27 -4.83 -10.30
CA HIS A 46 9.00 -4.16 -10.52
C HIS A 46 8.25 -5.12 -11.46
N ILE A 47 7.81 -6.23 -10.88
CA ILE A 47 6.56 -6.88 -11.28
C ILE A 47 5.61 -5.72 -11.49
N ASP A 48 4.94 -5.68 -12.63
CA ASP A 48 3.93 -4.68 -12.94
C ASP A 48 2.90 -4.69 -11.80
N ASP A 49 3.09 -3.77 -10.86
CA ASP A 49 2.44 -3.71 -9.56
C ASP A 49 1.73 -2.37 -9.51
N GLU A 50 0.53 -2.36 -8.95
CA GLU A 50 -0.37 -1.22 -8.88
C GLU A 50 0.30 0.01 -8.25
N TYR A 51 1.34 -0.21 -7.43
CA TYR A 51 2.17 0.82 -6.79
C TYR A 51 3.42 1.25 -7.56
N ARG A 52 3.52 0.96 -8.87
CA ARG A 52 4.70 1.28 -9.70
C ARG A 52 5.12 2.76 -9.65
N TRP A 53 4.18 3.67 -9.50
CA TRP A 53 4.43 5.11 -9.45
C TRP A 53 4.69 5.65 -8.04
N ALA A 54 4.71 4.77 -7.03
CA ALA A 54 4.92 5.18 -5.66
C ALA A 54 6.32 5.78 -5.46
N GLY A 55 6.38 6.97 -4.85
CA GLY A 55 7.62 7.74 -4.64
C GLY A 55 7.91 8.79 -5.73
N VAL A 56 7.18 8.78 -6.85
CA VAL A 56 7.24 9.87 -7.85
C VAL A 56 6.27 10.98 -7.47
N GLU A 57 5.05 10.62 -7.06
CA GLU A 57 4.02 11.53 -6.59
C GLU A 57 3.64 11.22 -5.14
N ASP A 58 3.35 12.26 -4.36
CA ASP A 58 2.86 12.11 -3.00
C ASP A 58 1.42 11.54 -2.99
N PRO A 59 1.12 10.57 -2.09
CA PRO A 59 -0.19 9.95 -2.03
C PRO A 59 -1.25 10.98 -1.63
N ARG A 60 -2.38 10.95 -2.35
CA ARG A 60 -3.55 11.78 -2.07
C ARG A 60 -4.61 10.92 -1.41
N ILE A 61 -4.69 11.05 -0.09
CA ILE A 61 -5.53 10.18 0.72
C ILE A 61 -6.86 10.86 1.05
N MET A 62 -7.95 10.12 0.87
CA MET A 62 -9.28 10.54 1.27
C MET A 62 -9.80 9.64 2.40
N VAL A 63 -10.08 10.23 3.56
CA VAL A 63 -10.65 9.53 4.72
C VAL A 63 -12.15 9.82 4.80
N THR A 64 -12.96 8.76 4.86
CA THR A 64 -14.39 8.84 5.08
C THR A 64 -14.85 7.83 6.13
N THR A 65 -16.09 7.94 6.57
CA THR A 65 -16.67 7.09 7.61
C THR A 65 -17.73 6.16 7.02
N SER A 66 -18.27 5.29 7.86
CA SER A 66 -19.55 4.62 7.66
C SER A 66 -20.70 5.63 7.50
N ARG A 67 -21.85 5.13 7.05
CA ARG A 67 -23.10 5.90 6.93
C ARG A 67 -23.61 6.28 8.33
N ASP A 68 -24.06 7.53 8.47
CA ASP A 68 -24.59 8.08 9.72
C ASP A 68 -23.64 7.86 10.94
N PRO A 69 -22.41 8.41 10.88
CA PRO A 69 -21.38 8.14 11.89
C PRO A 69 -21.70 8.84 13.23
N SER A 70 -21.33 8.18 14.33
CA SER A 70 -21.36 8.74 15.68
C SER A 70 -20.40 9.91 15.84
N SER A 71 -20.58 10.70 16.91
CA SER A 71 -19.64 11.75 17.28
C SER A 71 -18.23 11.19 17.54
N ARG A 72 -18.13 10.03 18.18
CA ARG A 72 -16.85 9.35 18.44
C ARG A 72 -16.15 8.94 17.16
N LEU A 73 -16.85 8.37 16.18
CA LEU A 73 -16.24 8.03 14.89
C LEU A 73 -15.84 9.26 14.08
N LYS A 74 -16.58 10.38 14.17
CA LYS A 74 -16.16 11.64 13.55
C LYS A 74 -14.85 12.16 14.15
N MET A 75 -14.67 12.04 15.47
CA MET A 75 -13.42 12.38 16.15
C MET A 75 -12.30 11.43 15.72
N PHE A 76 -12.55 10.13 15.69
CA PHE A 76 -11.57 9.14 15.24
C PHE A 76 -11.15 9.37 13.78
N ALA A 77 -12.08 9.68 12.88
CA ALA A 77 -11.75 10.02 11.49
C ALA A 77 -10.85 11.27 11.37
N LYS A 78 -10.97 12.21 12.32
CA LYS A 78 -10.05 13.36 12.42
C LYS A 78 -8.67 12.92 12.91
N GLU A 79 -8.58 11.97 13.84
CA GLU A 79 -7.31 11.39 14.27
C GLU A 79 -6.62 10.63 13.12
N VAL A 80 -7.37 9.79 12.40
CA VAL A 80 -6.87 9.06 11.22
C VAL A 80 -6.36 10.03 10.16
N LYS A 81 -7.05 11.14 9.91
CA LYS A 81 -6.56 12.20 9.03
C LYS A 81 -5.18 12.74 9.49
N LEU A 82 -4.97 12.94 10.79
CA LEU A 82 -3.69 13.45 11.31
C LEU A 82 -2.56 12.41 11.24
N ILE A 83 -2.89 11.11 11.19
CA ILE A 83 -1.90 10.05 11.02
C ILE A 83 -1.21 10.16 9.66
N PHE A 84 -1.97 10.41 8.60
CA PHE A 84 -1.47 10.45 7.22
C PHE A 84 -1.24 11.89 6.75
N PRO A 85 0.02 12.30 6.48
CA PRO A 85 0.30 13.63 5.94
C PRO A 85 -0.44 13.85 4.62
N GLY A 86 -1.01 15.03 4.42
CA GLY A 86 -1.74 15.37 3.19
C GLY A 86 -3.14 14.74 3.05
N ALA A 87 -3.59 13.92 4.01
CA ALA A 87 -4.91 13.31 3.96
C ALA A 87 -6.04 14.34 4.13
N GLN A 88 -7.11 14.14 3.37
CA GLN A 88 -8.32 14.96 3.42
C GLN A 88 -9.47 14.15 3.99
N ARG A 89 -10.35 14.80 4.75
CA ARG A 89 -11.53 14.16 5.32
C ARG A 89 -12.76 14.55 4.51
N MET A 90 -13.49 13.57 4.03
CA MET A 90 -14.77 13.76 3.33
C MET A 90 -15.93 13.28 4.20
N ASN A 91 -16.92 14.15 4.35
CA ASN A 91 -18.18 13.80 5.02
C ASN A 91 -18.94 12.77 4.17
N ARG A 92 -19.32 11.64 4.78
CA ARG A 92 -20.03 10.57 4.09
C ARG A 92 -21.42 10.97 3.58
N GLY A 93 -22.19 11.68 4.42
CA GLY A 93 -23.55 12.10 4.10
C GLY A 93 -24.44 10.95 3.61
N ARG A 94 -25.27 11.23 2.60
CA ARG A 94 -26.12 10.23 1.91
C ARG A 94 -25.46 9.65 0.66
N HIS A 95 -24.16 9.81 0.48
CA HIS A 95 -23.47 9.34 -0.72
C HIS A 95 -23.32 7.82 -0.73
N GLU A 96 -23.71 7.21 -1.85
CA GLU A 96 -23.43 5.80 -2.13
C GLU A 96 -21.93 5.55 -2.31
N VAL A 97 -21.47 4.34 -1.99
CA VAL A 97 -20.05 3.98 -2.09
C VAL A 97 -19.55 4.18 -3.52
N GLY A 98 -20.32 3.75 -4.51
CA GLY A 98 -19.95 3.89 -5.93
C GLY A 98 -19.82 5.34 -6.39
N ALA A 99 -20.67 6.24 -5.87
CA ALA A 99 -20.55 7.67 -6.16
C ALA A 99 -19.26 8.27 -5.57
N LEU A 100 -18.89 7.86 -4.35
CA LEU A 100 -17.67 8.33 -3.69
C LEU A 100 -16.42 7.83 -4.40
N VAL A 101 -16.37 6.55 -4.78
CA VAL A 101 -15.24 5.99 -5.55
C VAL A 101 -15.09 6.72 -6.88
N ARG A 102 -16.19 7.01 -7.59
CA ARG A 102 -16.15 7.81 -8.83
C ARG A 102 -15.62 9.22 -8.59
N ALA A 103 -16.06 9.88 -7.53
CA ALA A 103 -15.58 11.21 -7.17
C ALA A 103 -14.08 11.22 -6.79
N CYS A 104 -13.62 10.21 -6.04
CA CYS A 104 -12.21 10.04 -5.69
C CYS A 104 -11.36 9.82 -6.95
N LYS A 105 -11.80 8.96 -7.87
CA LYS A 105 -11.13 8.73 -9.16
C LYS A 105 -11.05 10.01 -10.00
N ALA A 106 -12.14 10.78 -10.08
CA ALA A 106 -12.17 12.04 -10.83
C ALA A 106 -11.23 13.11 -10.25
N ASN A 107 -10.99 13.08 -8.94
CA ASN A 107 -10.10 14.01 -8.24
C ASN A 107 -8.64 13.52 -8.16
N GLY A 108 -8.31 12.38 -8.76
CA GLY A 108 -6.95 11.80 -8.70
C GLY A 108 -6.52 11.43 -7.28
N VAL A 109 -7.46 10.96 -6.44
CA VAL A 109 -7.17 10.40 -5.12
C VAL A 109 -6.49 9.05 -5.31
N THR A 110 -5.36 8.83 -4.64
CA THR A 110 -4.61 7.57 -4.70
C THR A 110 -5.26 6.51 -3.82
N ASP A 111 -5.71 6.88 -2.62
CA ASP A 111 -6.24 5.91 -1.65
C ASP A 111 -7.49 6.44 -0.94
N LEU A 112 -8.49 5.56 -0.84
CA LEU A 112 -9.71 5.79 -0.08
C LEU A 112 -9.70 4.95 1.19
N LEU A 113 -9.76 5.64 2.34
CA LEU A 113 -9.82 5.03 3.65
C LEU A 113 -11.25 5.16 4.18
N VAL A 114 -11.88 4.04 4.49
CA VAL A 114 -13.23 4.00 5.07
C VAL A 114 -13.13 3.42 6.48
N VAL A 115 -13.57 4.21 7.46
CA VAL A 115 -13.55 3.80 8.86
C VAL A 115 -14.94 3.42 9.33
N HIS A 116 -15.04 2.27 9.99
CA HIS A 116 -16.27 1.72 10.55
C HIS A 116 -16.24 1.77 12.08
N GLU A 117 -17.43 1.70 12.66
CA GLU A 117 -17.60 1.59 14.11
C GLU A 117 -18.72 0.62 14.46
N HIS A 118 -18.63 0.10 15.67
CA HIS A 118 -19.72 -0.54 16.39
C HIS A 118 -20.03 0.24 17.66
N ARG A 119 -21.24 0.81 17.77
CA ARG A 119 -21.74 1.51 18.96
C ARG A 119 -20.78 2.59 19.52
N GLY A 120 -20.14 3.38 18.65
CA GLY A 120 -19.21 4.44 19.09
C GLY A 120 -17.76 4.00 19.26
N VAL A 121 -17.46 2.71 19.05
CA VAL A 121 -16.10 2.16 19.11
C VAL A 121 -15.64 1.82 17.69
N PRO A 122 -14.55 2.41 17.17
CA PRO A 122 -14.02 2.07 15.86
C PRO A 122 -13.56 0.61 15.83
N ASP A 123 -14.03 -0.15 14.83
CA ASP A 123 -13.83 -1.60 14.74
C ASP A 123 -13.31 -2.05 13.37
N GLY A 124 -13.36 -1.18 12.35
CA GLY A 124 -12.95 -1.53 11.00
C GLY A 124 -12.27 -0.38 10.27
N LEU A 125 -11.23 -0.71 9.51
CA LEU A 125 -10.54 0.17 8.59
C LEU A 125 -10.43 -0.53 7.23
N ILE A 126 -10.94 0.12 6.20
CA ILE A 126 -10.82 -0.35 4.82
C ILE A 126 -9.86 0.59 4.11
N VAL A 127 -8.80 0.04 3.51
CA VAL A 127 -7.85 0.77 2.67
C VAL A 127 -8.04 0.30 1.24
N SER A 128 -8.45 1.19 0.34
CA SER A 128 -8.66 0.88 -1.07
C SER A 128 -7.79 1.77 -1.94
N HIS A 129 -6.85 1.15 -2.67
CA HIS A 129 -6.00 1.84 -3.62
C HIS A 129 -6.73 2.03 -4.95
N LEU A 130 -6.70 3.24 -5.49
CA LEU A 130 -7.40 3.67 -6.70
C LEU A 130 -6.38 3.98 -7.80
N PRO A 131 -6.76 3.85 -9.09
CA PRO A 131 -8.09 3.51 -9.61
C PRO A 131 -8.41 2.01 -9.67
N PHE A 132 -7.39 1.15 -9.73
CA PHE A 132 -7.54 -0.31 -9.90
C PHE A 132 -6.62 -1.08 -8.94
N GLY A 133 -6.46 -0.58 -7.72
CA GLY A 133 -5.58 -1.18 -6.73
C GLY A 133 -6.26 -2.19 -5.81
N PRO A 134 -5.48 -2.86 -4.95
CA PRO A 134 -6.01 -3.78 -3.96
C PRO A 134 -6.84 -3.04 -2.90
N THR A 135 -7.76 -3.78 -2.29
CA THR A 135 -8.49 -3.34 -1.10
C THR A 135 -8.19 -4.26 0.06
N ALA A 136 -7.70 -3.68 1.16
CA ALA A 136 -7.40 -4.38 2.40
C ALA A 136 -8.43 -4.01 3.47
N TYR A 137 -9.00 -5.03 4.11
CA TYR A 137 -9.94 -4.90 5.22
C TYR A 137 -9.21 -5.26 6.50
N PHE A 138 -9.17 -4.32 7.44
CA PHE A 138 -8.57 -4.50 8.75
C PHE A 138 -9.64 -4.38 9.82
N THR A 139 -9.69 -5.35 10.72
CA THR A 139 -10.46 -5.25 11.96
C THR A 139 -9.59 -4.55 13.00
N LEU A 140 -10.11 -3.48 13.59
CA LEU A 140 -9.45 -2.73 14.64
C LEU A 140 -9.86 -3.30 16.00
N CYS A 141 -8.86 -3.64 16.81
CA CYS A 141 -9.03 -4.10 18.18
C CYS A 141 -8.24 -3.19 19.13
N ASN A 142 -8.71 -3.04 20.36
CA ASN A 142 -8.04 -2.26 21.42
C ASN A 142 -7.72 -0.81 21.00
N VAL A 143 -8.66 -0.16 20.31
CA VAL A 143 -8.50 1.22 19.84
C VAL A 143 -8.55 2.17 21.03
N VAL A 144 -7.46 2.90 21.27
CA VAL A 144 -7.39 4.01 22.21
C VAL A 144 -7.34 5.30 21.41
N MET A 145 -8.35 6.15 21.58
CA MET A 145 -8.45 7.40 20.84
C MET A 145 -7.65 8.51 21.52
N ARG A 146 -7.04 9.37 20.70
CA ARG A 146 -6.32 10.54 21.19
C ARG A 146 -7.21 11.49 21.98
N HIS A 147 -8.46 11.69 21.55
CA HIS A 147 -9.40 12.61 22.22
C HIS A 147 -9.86 12.11 23.59
N ASP A 148 -9.64 10.83 23.94
CA ASP A 148 -9.98 10.31 25.27
C ASP A 148 -8.90 10.68 26.32
N ILE A 149 -7.74 11.21 25.91
CA ILE A 149 -6.65 11.61 26.80
C ILE A 149 -6.70 13.14 27.03
N PRO A 150 -6.76 13.63 28.28
CA PRO A 150 -6.81 15.07 28.58
C PRO A 150 -5.46 15.78 28.32
N ASP A 151 -5.51 17.11 28.19
CA ASP A 151 -4.33 18.01 28.11
C ASP A 151 -3.33 17.69 26.98
N ILE A 152 -3.87 17.35 25.82
CA ILE A 152 -3.11 16.97 24.65
C ILE A 152 -2.82 18.15 23.71
N GLY A 153 -1.54 18.36 23.39
CA GLY A 153 -1.10 19.36 22.41
C GLY A 153 -1.39 18.99 20.94
N THR A 154 -1.07 19.90 20.04
CA THR A 154 -1.17 19.67 18.59
C THR A 154 -0.19 18.59 18.12
N MET A 155 -0.60 17.76 17.16
CA MET A 155 0.27 16.75 16.56
C MET A 155 1.09 17.37 15.42
N SER A 156 2.35 16.95 15.27
CA SER A 156 3.16 17.30 14.10
C SER A 156 2.65 16.58 12.86
N GLU A 157 2.40 17.33 11.78
CA GLU A 157 2.01 16.79 10.47
C GLU A 157 3.23 16.46 9.58
N ALA A 158 4.44 16.47 10.14
CA ALA A 158 5.65 16.07 9.40
C ALA A 158 5.55 14.63 8.87
N ASN A 159 6.22 14.38 7.74
CA ASN A 159 6.28 13.07 7.11
C ASN A 159 7.00 12.07 8.03
N PRO A 160 6.33 11.01 8.49
CA PRO A 160 6.90 10.08 9.46
C PRO A 160 7.86 9.07 8.82
N HIS A 161 8.90 8.68 9.56
CA HIS A 161 9.60 7.42 9.29
C HIS A 161 8.70 6.23 9.62
N LEU A 162 8.78 5.18 8.79
CA LEU A 162 7.98 3.97 8.96
C LEU A 162 8.86 2.81 9.40
N ILE A 163 8.41 2.07 10.41
CA ILE A 163 9.05 0.83 10.86
C ILE A 163 8.06 -0.31 10.65
N PHE A 164 8.45 -1.32 9.87
CA PHE A 164 7.69 -2.56 9.69
C PHE A 164 8.44 -3.71 10.37
N HIS A 165 7.83 -4.31 11.39
CA HIS A 165 8.42 -5.40 12.16
C HIS A 165 7.64 -6.70 11.94
N ASN A 166 8.36 -7.79 11.64
CA ASN A 166 7.83 -9.15 11.53
C ASN A 166 6.78 -9.41 10.40
N PHE A 167 6.91 -8.68 9.28
CA PHE A 167 6.18 -8.94 8.04
C PHE A 167 7.03 -9.76 7.05
N THR A 168 7.36 -11.00 7.42
CA THR A 168 8.32 -11.84 6.67
C THR A 168 7.71 -12.61 5.50
N SER A 169 6.43 -13.00 5.61
CA SER A 169 5.74 -13.79 4.58
C SER A 169 5.48 -12.97 3.31
N ARG A 170 5.25 -13.65 2.17
CA ARG A 170 4.89 -12.97 0.90
C ARG A 170 3.62 -12.12 1.03
N LEU A 171 2.63 -12.61 1.79
CA LEU A 171 1.43 -11.83 2.11
C LEU A 171 1.77 -10.64 3.01
N GLY A 172 2.66 -10.84 4.00
CA GLY A 172 3.15 -9.77 4.86
C GLY A 172 3.82 -8.65 4.08
N GLN A 173 4.69 -8.98 3.12
CA GLN A 173 5.32 -8.01 2.22
C GLN A 173 4.28 -7.25 1.36
N ARG A 174 3.21 -7.92 0.94
CA ARG A 174 2.10 -7.27 0.21
C ARG A 174 1.35 -6.30 1.12
N VAL A 175 1.04 -6.67 2.35
CA VAL A 175 0.39 -5.79 3.33
C VAL A 175 1.30 -4.59 3.67
N THR A 176 2.60 -4.83 3.87
CA THR A 176 3.60 -3.78 4.05
C THR A 176 3.59 -2.80 2.88
N SER A 177 3.50 -3.29 1.63
CA SER A 177 3.42 -2.42 0.46
C SER A 177 2.17 -1.54 0.49
N ILE A 178 0.99 -2.13 0.73
CA ILE A 178 -0.28 -1.38 0.84
C ILE A 178 -0.18 -0.28 1.90
N LEU A 179 0.38 -0.58 3.08
CA LEU A 179 0.46 0.39 4.18
C LEU A 179 1.57 1.43 3.99
N LYS A 180 2.71 1.03 3.41
CA LYS A 180 3.86 1.91 3.17
C LYS A 180 3.51 3.04 2.20
N TYR A 181 2.80 2.72 1.13
CA TYR A 181 2.48 3.67 0.07
C TYR A 181 1.36 4.66 0.42
N LEU A 182 0.78 4.54 1.63
CA LEU A 182 -0.08 5.58 2.21
C LEU A 182 0.70 6.77 2.77
N PHE A 183 2.02 6.73 2.78
CA PHE A 183 2.84 7.80 3.35
C PHE A 183 3.76 8.41 2.28
N PRO A 184 3.93 9.73 2.28
CA PRO A 184 4.95 10.38 1.47
C PRO A 184 6.35 10.01 1.98
N VAL A 185 7.36 10.23 1.14
CA VAL A 185 8.75 9.97 1.51
C VAL A 185 9.16 10.92 2.64
N PRO A 186 9.67 10.40 3.78
CA PRO A 186 10.13 11.24 4.88
C PRO A 186 11.46 11.89 4.54
N LYS A 187 11.72 13.07 5.14
CA LYS A 187 13.04 13.69 5.14
C LYS A 187 13.93 13.00 6.18
N ASP A 188 15.24 13.02 5.96
CA ASP A 188 16.22 12.40 6.87
C ASP A 188 16.23 13.01 8.29
N ASP A 189 15.78 14.27 8.42
CA ASP A 189 15.70 14.99 9.69
C ASP A 189 14.34 14.84 10.40
N SER A 190 13.42 14.03 9.86
CA SER A 190 12.09 13.86 10.44
C SER A 190 12.16 13.15 11.79
N LYS A 191 11.53 13.76 12.81
CA LYS A 191 11.49 13.21 14.17
C LYS A 191 10.27 12.34 14.46
N ARG A 192 9.34 12.25 13.50
CA ARG A 192 8.09 11.51 13.66
C ARG A 192 8.30 10.09 13.18
N VAL A 193 7.85 9.11 13.95
CA VAL A 193 7.96 7.68 13.62
C VAL A 193 6.59 7.02 13.79
N ILE A 194 6.23 6.15 12.85
CA ILE A 194 5.06 5.28 12.92
C ILE A 194 5.52 3.83 12.75
N THR A 195 5.09 2.97 13.66
CA THR A 195 5.49 1.56 13.70
C THR A 195 4.30 0.67 13.39
N PHE A 196 4.47 -0.25 12.45
CA PHE A 196 3.60 -1.38 12.18
C PHE A 196 4.33 -2.64 12.62
N ALA A 197 3.88 -3.26 13.72
CA ALA A 197 4.46 -4.48 14.25
C ALA A 197 3.43 -5.61 14.24
N ASN A 198 3.81 -6.75 13.66
CA ASN A 198 3.01 -7.97 13.58
C ASN A 198 3.46 -9.01 14.62
#